data_AF-A0A958SYM5-F1
#
_entry.id   AF-A0A958SYM5-F1
#
_cell.length_a   1.000
_cell.length_b   1.000
_cell.length_c   1.000
_cell.angle_alpha   90.00
_cell.angle_beta   90.00
_cell.angle_gamma   90.00
#
_symmetry.space_group_name_H-M   'P 1'
#
loop_
_entity.id
_entity.type
_entity.pdbx_description
1 polymer ?
#
loop_
_entity_poly.entity_id
_entity_poly.type
_entity_poly.pdbx_seq_one_letter_code
_entity_poly.pdbx_strand_id
1 'polypeptide(L)' 'MGYLHVTKLTSKKDKANYIYQLTQDINALELMLSENMIETAPIHIGAEQEFCITTDEFLPNTNSL' A
#
# COMPACT_ATOMS: atom_id res chain seq x y z
N MET A 1 -4.30 -9.44 -7.55
CA MET A 1 -4.51 -9.11 -6.11
C MET A 1 -3.64 -10.02 -5.27
N GLY A 2 -2.80 -9.46 -4.41
CA GLY A 2 -1.98 -10.22 -3.46
C GLY A 2 -2.75 -10.62 -2.20
N TYR A 3 -2.14 -11.45 -1.36
CA TYR A 3 -2.69 -11.75 -0.03
C TYR A 3 -2.39 -10.61 0.93
N LEU A 4 -3.43 -10.15 1.63
CA LEU A 4 -3.29 -9.09 2.62
C LEU A 4 -2.81 -9.69 3.96
N HIS A 5 -1.51 -9.57 4.23
CA HIS A 5 -0.92 -9.94 5.52
C HIS A 5 -0.89 -8.72 6.46
N VAL A 6 -1.99 -8.47 7.18
CA VAL A 6 -2.05 -7.38 8.17
C VAL A 6 -1.71 -7.87 9.58
N THR A 7 -0.79 -7.18 10.25
CA THR A 7 -0.52 -7.35 11.67
C THR A 7 -1.04 -6.15 12.45
N LYS A 8 -1.90 -6.38 13.45
CA LYS A 8 -2.40 -5.30 14.30
C LYS A 8 -1.33 -4.88 15.32
N LEU A 9 -0.91 -3.62 15.25
CA LEU A 9 0.02 -3.03 16.23
C LEU A 9 -0.72 -2.71 17.53
N THR A 10 -0.46 -3.48 18.58
CA THR A 10 -1.18 -3.36 19.86
C THR A 10 -0.42 -2.54 20.90
N SER A 11 0.91 -2.68 20.99
CA SER A 11 1.70 -1.99 22.00
C SER A 11 2.15 -0.59 21.57
N LYS A 12 2.40 0.29 22.56
CA LYS A 12 2.98 1.62 22.29
C LYS A 12 4.36 1.53 21.64
N LYS A 13 5.15 0.51 22.01
CA LYS A 13 6.49 0.27 21.46
C LYS A 13 6.42 -0.10 19.98
N ASP A 14 5.51 -1.00 19.60
CA ASP A 14 5.37 -1.42 18.20
C ASP A 14 4.93 -0.26 17.32
N LYS A 15 4.01 0.59 17.81
CA LYS A 15 3.60 1.82 17.12
C LYS A 15 4.76 2.80 16.96
N ALA A 16 5.56 3.01 18.00
CA ALA A 16 6.72 3.89 17.94
C ALA A 16 7.77 3.36 16.93
N ASN A 17 8.04 2.06 16.95
CA ASN A 17 8.94 1.41 16.00
C ASN A 17 8.44 1.53 14.56
N TYR A 18 7.14 1.33 14.33
CA TYR A 18 6.53 1.48 13.01
C TYR A 18 6.68 2.91 12.47
N ILE A 19 6.39 3.92 13.30
CA ILE A 19 6.56 5.32 12.91
C ILE A 19 8.04 5.63 12.63
N TYR A 20 8.95 5.12 13.44
CA TYR A 20 10.39 5.29 13.21
C TYR A 20 10.82 4.70 11.86
N GLN A 21 10.40 3.47 11.55
CA GLN A 21 10.67 2.82 10.26
C GLN A 21 10.10 3.61 9.09
N LEU A 22 8.85 4.08 9.19
CA LEU A 22 8.23 4.91 8.16
C LEU A 22 9.06 6.17 7.85
N THR A 23 9.60 6.83 8.89
CA THR A 23 10.50 7.98 8.70
C THR A 23 11.82 7.58 8.04
N GLN A 24 12.37 6.40 8.36
CA GLN A 24 13.58 5.90 7.68
C GLN A 24 13.32 5.58 6.21
N ASP A 25 12.15 5.03 5.88
CA ASP A 25 11.77 4.73 4.49
C ASP A 25 11.65 6.01 3.66
N ILE A 26 11.13 7.09 4.24
CA ILE A 26 11.09 8.41 3.59
C ILE A 26 12.52 8.91 3.30
N ASN A 27 13.43 8.81 4.27
CA ASN A 27 14.82 9.21 4.08
C ASN A 27 15.52 8.36 3.00
N ALA A 28 15.24 7.05 2.96
CA ALA A 28 15.76 6.17 1.93
C ALA A 28 15.23 6.57 0.54
N LEU A 29 13.94 6.90 0.43
CA LEU A 29 13.35 7.36 -0.82
C LEU A 29 13.99 8.67 -1.31
N GLU A 30 14.22 9.63 -0.41
CA GLU A 30 14.91 10.89 -0.73
C GLU A 30 16.31 10.62 -1.30
N LEU A 31 17.07 9.72 -0.67
CA LEU A 31 18.40 9.31 -1.14
C LEU A 31 18.30 8.68 -2.54
N MET A 32 17.40 7.71 -2.72
CA MET A 32 17.21 7.02 -3.99
C MET A 32 16.84 7.97 -5.13
N LEU A 33 16.04 9.02 -4.84
CA LEU A 33 15.72 10.07 -5.79
C LEU A 33 16.95 10.92 -6.13
N SER A 34 17.69 11.37 -5.12
CA SER A 34 18.88 12.23 -5.30
C SER A 34 20.01 11.53 -6.06
N GLU A 35 20.14 10.21 -5.90
CA GLU A 35 21.18 9.38 -6.51
C GLU A 35 20.74 8.72 -7.83
N ASN A 36 19.54 9.04 -8.34
CA ASN A 36 18.97 8.45 -9.56
C ASN A 36 18.92 6.91 -9.52
N MET A 37 18.59 6.33 -8.36
CA MET A 37 18.53 4.88 -8.14
C MET A 37 17.22 4.25 -8.65
N ILE A 38 16.28 5.06 -9.14
CA ILE A 38 14.99 4.59 -9.68
C ILE A 38 15.09 4.53 -11.21
N GLU A 39 14.70 3.40 -11.78
CA GLU A 39 14.67 3.19 -13.23
C GLU A 39 13.65 4.14 -13.91
N THR A 40 14.09 4.88 -14.93
CA THR A 40 13.26 5.85 -15.66
C THR A 40 12.85 5.36 -17.06
N ALA A 41 13.51 4.31 -17.56
CA ALA A 41 13.21 3.72 -18.86
C ALA A 41 13.55 2.22 -18.86
N PRO A 42 12.73 1.38 -19.54
CA PRO A 42 11.54 1.76 -20.31
C PRO A 42 10.35 2.16 -19.42
N ILE A 43 9.35 2.82 -20.03
CA ILE A 43 8.13 3.17 -19.30
C ILE A 43 7.34 1.88 -19.00
N HIS A 44 7.00 1.68 -17.73
CA HIS A 44 6.11 0.63 -17.27
C HIS A 44 4.70 1.19 -17.06
N ILE A 45 3.66 0.48 -17.54
CA ILE A 45 2.25 0.89 -17.39
C ILE A 45 1.57 -0.04 -16.38
N GLY A 46 1.10 0.52 -15.26
CA GLY A 46 0.25 -0.16 -14.29
C GLY A 46 -1.22 0.20 -14.50
N ALA A 47 -2.13 -0.78 -14.35
CA ALA A 47 -3.57 -0.57 -14.33
C ALA A 47 -4.17 -1.34 -13.16
N GLU A 48 -4.97 -0.65 -12.34
CA GLU A 48 -5.69 -1.23 -11.22
C GLU A 48 -7.19 -1.00 -11.41
N GLN A 49 -8.00 -1.96 -10.97
CA GLN A 49 -9.46 -1.90 -11.05
C GLN A 49 -10.07 -2.37 -9.74
N GLU A 50 -11.05 -1.61 -9.26
CA GLU A 50 -11.90 -1.96 -8.13
C GLU A 50 -13.30 -2.31 -8.62
N PHE A 51 -13.98 -3.18 -7.88
CA PHE A 51 -15.34 -3.62 -8.20
C PHE A 51 -16.26 -3.42 -6.99
N CYS A 52 -17.49 -2.96 -7.27
CA CYS A 52 -18.56 -2.99 -6.29
C CYS A 52 -19.35 -4.29 -6.46
N ILE A 53 -19.46 -5.08 -5.38
CA ILE A 53 -20.32 -6.28 -5.40
C ILE A 53 -21.76 -5.82 -5.15
N THR A 54 -22.67 -6.20 -6.05
CA THR A 54 -24.08 -5.79 -6.01
C THR A 54 -25.02 -6.99 -6.06
N THR A 55 -26.27 -6.80 -5.65
CA THR A 55 -27.37 -7.75 -5.89
C THR A 55 -27.91 -7.59 -7.31
N ASP A 56 -28.81 -8.48 -7.74
CA ASP A 56 -29.46 -8.39 -9.06
C ASP A 56 -30.33 -7.12 -9.20
N GLU A 57 -30.73 -6.52 -8.09
CA GLU A 57 -31.42 -5.22 -8.03
C GLU A 57 -30.46 -4.01 -8.03
N PHE A 58 -29.17 -4.24 -8.28
CA PHE A 58 -28.12 -3.22 -8.28
C PHE A 58 -27.91 -2.52 -6.93
N LEU A 59 -28.29 -3.17 -5.82
CA LEU A 59 -28.03 -2.67 -4.47
C LEU A 59 -26.68 -3.18 -3.96
N PRO A 60 -26.01 -2.47 -3.03
CA PRO A 60 -24.77 -2.94 -2.43
C PRO A 60 -24.95 -4.29 -1.74
N ASN A 61 -24.07 -5.24 -2.03
CA ASN A 61 -24.07 -6.53 -1.36
C ASN A 61 -23.22 -6.46 -0.07
N THR A 62 -23.66 -7.10 1.00
CA THR A 62 -22.96 -7.09 2.31
C THR A 62 -21.89 -8.18 2.42
N ASN A 63 -21.51 -8.79 1.30
CA ASN A 63 -20.48 -9.82 1.20
C ASN A 63 -19.13 -9.28 0.70
N SER A 64 -18.93 -7.97 0.74
CA SER A 64 -17.61 -7.36 0.59
C SER A 64 -16.70 -7.90 1.71
N LEU A 65 -15.65 -8.62 1.33
CA LEU A 65 -14.61 -9.15 2.21
C LEU A 65 -13.91 -8.05 3.03
#